data_AF-A0A960PRK9-F1
#
_entry.id   AF-A0A960PRK9-F1
#
_cell.length_a   1.000
_cell.length_b   1.000
_cell.length_c   1.000
_cell.angle_alpha   90.00
_cell.angle_beta   90.00
_cell.angle_gamma   90.00
#
_symmetry.space_group_name_H-M   'P 1'
#
loop_
_entity.id
_entity.type
_entity.pdbx_description
1 polymer ?
#
loop_
_entity_poly.entity_id
_entity_poly.type
_entity_poly.pdbx_seq_one_letter_code
_entity_poly.pdbx_strand_id
1 'polypeptide(L)'
;MEIERYEVSWSRAAVEDLDEILDFLAEAMGLSRAMELYATFRRRIGQLKEHPGRCRRVPEFRGLGLGEHRELILPPYRIFFRLRGRRIFLLGVLDSRRDLEELLLQRVVEDGPGMRGQETKEADE
;
A
#
# COMPACT_ATOMS: atom_id res chain seq x y z
N MET A 1 -26.21 6.73 12.24
CA MET A 1 -25.58 6.28 10.99
C MET A 1 -24.34 5.49 11.36
N GLU A 2 -24.35 4.19 11.12
CA GLU A 2 -23.14 3.37 11.27
C GLU A 2 -22.15 3.80 10.19
N ILE A 3 -21.01 4.34 10.58
CA ILE A 3 -19.93 4.62 9.63
C ILE A 3 -19.29 3.27 9.30
N GLU A 4 -19.84 2.59 8.29
CA GLU A 4 -19.27 1.35 7.79
C GLU A 4 -17.90 1.64 7.16
N ARG A 5 -16.84 1.42 7.94
CA ARG A 5 -15.44 1.63 7.55
C ARG A 5 -14.97 0.49 6.64
N TYR A 6 -14.08 0.81 5.71
CA TYR A 6 -13.40 -0.20 4.91
C TYR A 6 -12.42 -1.00 5.79
N GLU A 7 -12.31 -2.29 5.52
CA GLU A 7 -11.25 -3.13 6.07
C GLU A 7 -9.95 -2.96 5.28
N VAL A 8 -8.81 -3.17 5.93
CA VAL A 8 -7.49 -3.07 5.30
C VAL A 8 -6.79 -4.40 5.42
N SER A 9 -6.29 -4.91 4.31
CA SER A 9 -5.41 -6.07 4.21
C SER A 9 -4.11 -5.65 3.54
N TRP A 10 -2.99 -6.14 4.06
CA TRP A 10 -1.67 -5.89 3.49
C TRP A 10 -1.25 -7.09 2.66
N SER A 11 -0.71 -6.84 1.47
CA SER A 11 0.10 -7.85 0.77
C SER A 11 1.39 -8.07 1.55
N ARG A 12 2.00 -9.24 1.35
CA ARG A 12 3.34 -9.53 1.87
C ARG A 12 4.35 -8.47 1.42
N ALA A 13 4.35 -8.11 0.14
CA ALA A 13 5.21 -7.08 -0.41
C ALA A 13 5.03 -5.73 0.29
N ALA A 14 3.79 -5.31 0.59
CA ALA A 14 3.56 -4.04 1.28
C ALA A 14 4.06 -4.02 2.73
N VAL A 15 4.10 -5.19 3.39
CA VAL A 15 4.72 -5.33 4.72
C VAL A 15 6.22 -5.22 4.60
N GLU A 16 6.83 -6.02 3.72
CA GLU A 16 8.29 -6.03 3.49
C GLU A 16 8.79 -4.63 3.10
N ASP A 17 8.08 -3.91 2.22
CA ASP A 17 8.39 -2.53 1.85
C ASP A 17 8.45 -1.57 3.04
N LEU A 18 7.44 -1.65 3.91
CA LEU A 18 7.33 -0.75 5.04
C LEU A 18 8.44 -1.06 6.06
N ASP A 19 8.70 -2.35 6.30
CA ASP A 19 9.76 -2.80 7.20
C ASP A 19 11.13 -2.32 6.68
N GLU A 20 11.45 -2.51 5.41
CA GLU A 20 12.69 -2.02 4.81
C GLU A 20 12.86 -0.49 4.94
N ILE A 21 11.78 0.27 4.75
CA ILE A 21 11.78 1.73 4.91
C ILE A 21 12.05 2.12 6.36
N LEU A 22 11.42 1.42 7.32
CA LEU A 22 11.55 1.70 8.74
C LEU A 22 12.94 1.33 9.26
N ASP A 23 13.47 0.18 8.86
CA ASP A 23 14.81 -0.29 9.22
C ASP A 23 15.88 0.67 8.68
N PHE A 24 15.79 1.03 7.40
CA PHE A 24 16.68 2.03 6.80
C PHE A 24 16.64 3.36 7.56
N LEU A 25 15.45 3.84 7.91
CA LEU A 25 15.30 5.10 8.64
C LEU A 25 15.82 5.00 10.08
N ALA A 26 15.61 3.87 10.75
CA ALA A 26 16.10 3.61 12.09
C ALA A 26 17.63 3.59 12.13
N GLU A 27 18.28 2.98 11.14
CA GLU A 27 19.73 2.99 10.99
C GLU A 27 20.28 4.39 10.67
N ALA A 28 19.64 5.11 9.75
CA ALA A 28 20.14 6.40 9.27
C ALA A 28 19.88 7.56 10.24
N MET A 29 18.75 7.55 10.96
CA MET A 29 18.27 8.70 11.75
C MET A 29 17.79 8.33 13.16
N GLY A 30 17.86 7.06 13.54
CA GLY A 30 17.48 6.56 14.86
C GLY A 30 16.03 6.05 14.96
N LEU A 31 15.81 5.14 15.90
CA LEU A 31 14.53 4.46 16.15
C LEU A 31 13.36 5.43 16.35
N SER A 32 13.58 6.57 17.02
CA SER A 32 12.53 7.56 17.26
C SER A 32 11.92 8.08 15.94
N ARG A 33 12.76 8.32 14.92
CA ARG A 33 12.28 8.77 13.59
C ARG A 33 11.50 7.68 12.86
N ALA A 34 11.95 6.43 12.93
CA ALA A 34 11.21 5.30 12.38
C ALA A 34 9.83 5.15 13.04
N MET A 35 9.75 5.27 14.37
CA MET A 35 8.48 5.20 15.10
C MET A 35 7.53 6.36 14.78
N GLU A 36 8.04 7.58 14.63
CA GLU A 36 7.26 8.74 14.17
C GLU A 36 6.66 8.51 12.77
N LEU A 37 7.46 7.93 11.86
CA LEU A 37 7.02 7.60 10.52
C LEU A 37 5.94 6.51 10.55
N TYR A 38 6.16 5.42 11.28
CA TYR A 38 5.20 4.33 11.45
C TYR A 38 3.87 4.82 12.02
N ALA A 39 3.89 5.67 13.05
CA ALA A 39 2.69 6.28 13.61
C ALA A 39 1.93 7.12 12.57
N THR A 40 2.66 7.83 11.70
CA THR A 40 2.07 8.58 10.59
C THR A 40 1.43 7.67 9.55
N PHE A 41 2.07 6.57 9.16
CA PHE A 41 1.47 5.55 8.29
C PHE A 41 0.17 4.99 8.89
N ARG A 42 0.20 4.56 10.15
CA ARG A 42 -1.00 4.03 10.84
C ARG A 42 -2.15 5.03 10.84
N ARG A 43 -1.87 6.30 11.16
CA ARG A 43 -2.90 7.36 11.16
C ARG A 43 -3.50 7.56 9.77
N ARG A 44 -2.66 7.64 8.74
CA ARG A 44 -3.09 7.90 7.35
C ARG A 44 -3.88 6.73 6.77
N ILE A 45 -3.47 5.49 7.05
CA ILE A 45 -4.22 4.29 6.69
C ILE A 45 -5.53 4.19 7.47
N GLY A 46 -5.55 4.62 8.73
CA GLY A 46 -6.79 4.75 9.51
C GLY A 46 -7.80 5.68 8.83
N GLN A 47 -7.35 6.86 8.39
CA GLN A 47 -8.18 7.82 7.64
C GLN A 47 -8.63 7.27 6.28
N LEU A 48 -7.78 6.48 5.62
CA LEU A 48 -8.08 5.86 4.33
C LEU A 48 -9.34 4.98 4.41
N LYS A 49 -9.61 4.35 5.56
CA LYS A 49 -10.78 3.48 5.76
C LYS A 49 -12.12 4.20 5.63
N GLU A 50 -12.16 5.52 5.74
CA GLU A 50 -13.41 6.28 5.67
C GLU A 50 -13.83 6.56 4.22
N HIS A 51 -12.87 6.95 3.38
CA HIS A 51 -13.15 7.40 2.01
C HIS A 51 -12.06 7.00 1.00
N PRO A 52 -11.77 5.70 0.82
CA PRO A 52 -10.66 5.28 -0.04
C PRO A 52 -10.90 5.57 -1.53
N GLY A 53 -12.17 5.68 -1.95
CA GLY A 53 -12.54 6.08 -3.31
C GLY A 53 -12.15 7.51 -3.70
N ARG A 54 -11.79 8.37 -2.73
CA ARG A 54 -11.32 9.75 -2.98
C ARG A 54 -9.82 9.81 -3.33
N CYS A 55 -9.06 8.77 -3.03
CA CYS A 55 -7.67 8.69 -3.46
C CYS A 55 -7.58 8.64 -4.98
N ARG A 56 -6.62 9.37 -5.56
CA ARG A 56 -6.42 9.40 -7.00
C ARG A 56 -6.05 8.02 -7.53
N ARG A 57 -6.38 7.77 -8.79
CA ARG A 57 -5.84 6.62 -9.53
C ARG A 57 -4.35 6.83 -9.77
N VAL A 58 -3.59 5.75 -9.82
CA VAL A 58 -2.15 5.77 -10.12
C VAL A 58 -1.94 6.34 -11.53
N PRO A 59 -1.31 7.52 -11.70
CA PRO A 59 -1.15 8.15 -13.02
C PRO A 59 -0.41 7.28 -14.03
N GLU A 60 0.62 6.56 -13.57
CA GLU A 60 1.51 5.69 -14.35
C GLU A 60 0.78 4.48 -14.94
N PHE A 61 -0.36 4.11 -14.35
CA PHE A 61 -1.17 2.97 -14.79
C PHE A 61 -2.25 3.34 -15.81
N ARG A 62 -2.29 4.61 -16.22
CA ARG A 62 -3.21 5.09 -17.24
C ARG A 62 -2.91 4.39 -18.58
N GLY A 63 -3.94 3.80 -19.18
CA GLY A 63 -3.82 3.10 -20.48
C GLY A 63 -3.38 1.63 -20.39
N LEU A 64 -2.98 1.14 -19.20
CA LEU A 64 -2.52 -0.24 -18.99
C LEU A 64 -3.62 -1.21 -18.52
N GLY A 65 -4.88 -0.80 -18.52
CA GLY A 65 -6.00 -1.60 -17.96
C GLY A 65 -6.01 -1.69 -16.42
N LEU A 66 -5.07 -1.04 -15.74
CA LEU A 66 -4.90 -1.08 -14.28
C LEU A 66 -5.64 0.06 -13.55
N GLY A 67 -6.71 0.59 -14.15
CA GLY A 67 -7.41 1.79 -13.65
C GLY A 67 -8.05 1.69 -12.26
N GLU A 68 -8.20 0.49 -11.72
CA GLU A 68 -8.74 0.23 -10.37
C GLU A 68 -7.73 0.50 -9.25
N HIS A 69 -6.45 0.64 -9.61
CA HIS A 69 -5.38 0.92 -8.67
C HIS A 69 -5.36 2.40 -8.31
N ARG A 70 -5.21 2.62 -7.01
CA ARG A 70 -5.20 3.94 -6.37
C ARG A 70 -3.98 4.06 -5.50
N GLU A 71 -3.71 5.29 -5.11
CA GLU A 71 -2.61 5.56 -4.22
C GLU A 71 -2.94 6.58 -3.14
N LEU A 72 -2.35 6.34 -1.98
CA LEU A 72 -2.29 7.28 -0.89
C LEU A 72 -0.90 7.91 -0.88
N ILE A 73 -0.87 9.23 -1.07
CA ILE A 73 0.38 10.00 -1.08
C ILE A 73 0.70 10.45 0.35
N LEU A 74 1.89 10.09 0.82
CA LEU A 74 2.45 10.42 2.12
C LEU A 74 3.92 10.82 1.90
N PRO A 75 4.20 12.02 1.37
CA PRO A 75 5.53 12.36 0.86
C PRO A 75 6.63 12.10 1.91
N PRO A 76 7.77 11.49 1.49
CA PRO A 76 8.11 11.08 0.13
C PRO A 76 7.49 9.74 -0.34
N TYR A 77 6.72 9.06 0.50
CA TYR A 77 6.20 7.72 0.25
C TYR A 77 4.86 7.72 -0.50
N ARG A 78 4.64 6.68 -1.31
CA ARG A 78 3.36 6.39 -2.01
C ARG A 78 2.93 4.98 -1.63
N ILE A 79 1.69 4.84 -1.18
CA ILE A 79 1.10 3.54 -0.84
C ILE A 79 0.12 3.17 -1.94
N PHE A 80 0.38 2.07 -2.63
CA PHE A 80 -0.45 1.56 -3.71
C PHE A 80 -1.50 0.60 -3.17
N PHE A 81 -2.71 0.72 -3.66
CA PHE A 81 -3.79 -0.16 -3.23
C PHE A 81 -4.85 -0.36 -4.31
N ARG A 82 -5.66 -1.40 -4.12
CA ARG A 82 -6.90 -1.62 -4.88
C ARG A 82 -8.09 -1.82 -3.95
N LEU A 83 -9.28 -1.56 -4.47
CA LEU A 83 -10.54 -1.82 -3.78
C LEU A 83 -11.19 -3.09 -4.32
N ARG A 84 -11.68 -3.95 -3.43
CA ARG A 84 -12.65 -5.02 -3.76
C ARG A 84 -13.75 -5.01 -2.71
N GLY A 85 -14.98 -4.66 -3.12
CA GLY A 85 -16.07 -4.43 -2.17
C GLY A 85 -15.69 -3.38 -1.13
N ARG A 86 -15.79 -3.74 0.15
CA ARG A 86 -15.43 -2.87 1.30
C ARG A 86 -14.03 -3.13 1.86
N ARG A 87 -13.15 -3.76 1.08
CA ARG A 87 -11.79 -4.08 1.50
C ARG A 87 -10.76 -3.34 0.64
N ILE A 88 -9.83 -2.68 1.32
CA ILE A 88 -8.64 -2.04 0.79
C ILE A 88 -7.50 -3.07 0.84
N PHE A 89 -6.92 -3.39 -0.30
CA PHE A 89 -5.74 -4.24 -0.40
C PHE A 89 -4.55 -3.34 -0.65
N LEU A 90 -3.70 -3.13 0.36
CA LEU A 90 -2.43 -2.43 0.20
C LEU A 90 -1.48 -3.38 -0.51
N LEU A 91 -0.95 -2.95 -1.65
CA LEU A 91 -0.16 -3.76 -2.57
C LEU A 91 1.33 -3.49 -2.44
N GLY A 92 1.71 -2.26 -2.10
CA GLY A 92 3.10 -1.87 -1.90
C GLY A 92 3.25 -0.47 -1.33
N VAL A 93 4.42 -0.20 -0.77
CA VAL A 93 4.87 1.11 -0.30
C VAL A 93 6.15 1.46 -1.04
N LEU A 94 6.16 2.57 -1.77
CA LEU A 94 7.36 3.03 -2.49
C LEU A 94 7.84 4.36 -1.92
N ASP A 95 9.15 4.53 -1.88
CA ASP A 95 9.79 5.83 -1.69
C ASP A 95 9.90 6.54 -3.05
N SER A 96 9.15 7.63 -3.24
CA SER A 96 9.12 8.38 -4.52
C SER A 96 10.43 9.11 -4.82
N ARG A 97 11.40 9.09 -3.89
CA ARG A 97 12.77 9.60 -4.14
C ARG A 97 13.63 8.57 -4.88
N ARG A 98 13.24 7.29 -4.87
CA ARG A 98 13.87 6.22 -5.65
C ARG A 98 13.23 6.17 -7.04
N ASP A 99 13.92 5.60 -8.03
CA ASP A 99 13.41 5.56 -9.41
C ASP A 99 12.10 4.77 -9.50
N LEU A 100 11.01 5.51 -9.67
CA LEU A 100 9.65 5.04 -9.40
C LEU A 100 9.10 4.19 -10.55
N GLU A 101 9.54 4.46 -11.78
CA GLU A 101 9.09 3.76 -12.98
C GLU A 101 9.66 2.33 -13.04
N GLU A 102 10.94 2.17 -12.70
CA GLU A 102 11.62 0.87 -12.68
C GLU A 102 11.06 -0.06 -11.59
N LEU A 103 10.84 0.45 -10.38
CA LEU A 103 10.28 -0.32 -9.26
C LEU A 103 8.83 -0.75 -9.49
N LEU A 104 8.02 0.09 -10.15
CA LEU A 104 6.63 -0.23 -10.47
C LEU A 104 6.52 -1.29 -11.57
N LEU A 105 7.37 -1.22 -12.61
CA LEU A 105 7.37 -2.19 -13.69
C LEU A 105 7.78 -3.59 -13.23
N GLN A 106 8.78 -3.70 -12.34
CA GLN A 106 9.19 -5.00 -11.77
C GLN A 106 8.05 -5.69 -11.01
N ARG A 107 7.27 -4.94 -10.22
CA ARG A 107 6.18 -5.50 -9.41
C ARG A 107 4.94 -5.86 -10.23
N VAL A 108 4.62 -5.09 -11.26
CA VAL A 108 3.53 -5.43 -12.18
C VAL A 108 3.86 -6.70 -12.99
N VAL A 109 5.14 -6.94 -13.31
CA VAL A 109 5.59 -8.16 -14.01
C VAL A 109 5.50 -9.39 -13.11
N GLU A 110 5.80 -9.27 -11.82
CA GLU A 110 5.56 -10.34 -10.84
C GLU A 110 4.05 -10.62 -10.63
N ASP A 111 3.19 -9.61 -10.85
CA ASP A 111 1.73 -9.66 -10.68
C ASP A 111 0.92 -9.79 -12.00
N GLY A 112 1.51 -10.32 -13.09
CA GLY A 112 0.83 -10.60 -14.37
C GLY A 112 -0.47 -11.43 -14.23
N PRO A 113 -1.36 -11.49 -15.26
CA PRO A 113 -2.79 -11.85 -15.13
C PRO A 113 -2.95 -13.31 -14.71
N GLY A 114 -2.91 -13.56 -13.41
CA GLY A 114 -2.71 -14.91 -12.93
C GLY A 114 -2.48 -15.00 -11.43
N MET A 115 -3.22 -14.25 -10.61
CA MET A 115 -3.45 -14.68 -9.23
C MET A 115 -4.38 -15.90 -9.23
N ARG A 116 -3.81 -17.06 -9.60
CA ARG A 116 -4.28 -18.36 -9.18
C ARG A 116 -3.94 -18.49 -7.70
N GLY A 117 -5.00 -18.45 -6.87
CA GLY A 117 -5.12 -19.11 -5.58
C GLY A 117 -3.95 -18.97 -4.60
N GLN A 118 -4.03 -17.97 -3.72
CA GLN A 118 -3.79 -18.19 -2.29
C GLN A 118 -4.85 -17.39 -1.53
N GLU A 119 -6.06 -17.94 -1.49
CA GLU A 119 -6.96 -17.71 -0.36
C GLU A 119 -6.31 -18.43 0.83
N THR A 120 -5.55 -17.70 1.63
CA THR A 120 -5.19 -18.16 2.97
C THR A 120 -6.48 -18.21 3.79
N LYS A 121 -7.08 -19.41 3.80
CA LYS A 121 -7.85 -19.91 4.94
C LYS A 121 -6.92 -19.92 6.15
N GLU A 122 -7.27 -19.17 7.18
CA GLU A 122 -6.90 -19.33 8.60
C GLU A 122 -7.65 -18.21 9.35
N ALA A 123 -8.44 -18.44 10.41
CA ALA A 123 -8.76 -19.64 11.16
C ALA A 123 -10.10 -19.39 11.88
N ASP A 124 -11.03 -20.35 11.77
CA ASP A 124 -11.97 -20.67 12.84
C ASP A 124 -11.31 -21.86 13.57
N GLU A 125 -10.79 -21.60 14.76
CA GLU A 125 -10.63 -22.56 15.86
C GLU A 125 -11.02 -21.87 17.17
#